data_AF-A0A2V9G0D4-F1
#
_entry.id   AF-A0A2V9G0D4-F1
#
_cell.length_a   1.000
_cell.length_b   1.000
_cell.length_c   1.000
_cell.angle_alpha   90.00
_cell.angle_beta   90.00
_cell.angle_gamma   90.00
#
_symmetry.space_group_name_H-M   'P 1'
#
loop_
_entity.id
_entity.type
_entity.pdbx_description
1 polymer ?
#
loop_
_entity_poly.entity_id
_entity_poly.type
_entity_poly.pdbx_seq_one_letter_code
_entity_poly.pdbx_strand_id
1 'polypeptide(L)'
;MYPHAEAQTREAKLVTIWTAESRDKEGKPVRDPGSITYSAAIESAATLDTSPDLSDFAARVQREASRRGFTEAQRPAVLGDGSSWIWNTARELFPQATQILDRFHAKEHLSQVGKVIYGDRPEGKPWIQARYDELDQGRLKSLVQALHGHAGQHKEARECVRYIWNNRHRMRYPKFHKQGFCTSTGVVEAGCNAECIVTRSYAAEEPPIPIVSWMIC
;
A
#
# COMPACT_ATOMS: atom_id res chain seq x y z
N MET A 1 -4.66 17.85 45.23
CA MET A 1 -4.83 16.70 44.32
C MET A 1 -4.50 17.18 42.92
N TYR A 2 -3.42 16.70 42.31
CA TYR A 2 -3.14 17.03 40.91
C TYR A 2 -3.99 16.12 40.01
N PRO A 3 -4.60 16.63 38.93
CA PRO A 3 -5.22 15.76 37.94
C PRO A 3 -4.13 14.99 37.20
N HIS A 4 -4.25 13.67 37.13
CA HIS A 4 -3.45 12.89 36.19
C HIS A 4 -3.92 13.24 34.77
N ALA A 5 -3.01 13.74 33.94
CA ALA A 5 -3.30 13.89 32.52
C ALA A 5 -3.33 12.49 31.89
N GLU A 6 -4.49 12.08 31.39
CA GLU A 6 -4.61 10.84 30.62
C GLU A 6 -3.76 10.94 29.35
N ALA A 7 -3.07 9.84 28.99
CA ALA A 7 -2.19 9.81 27.84
C ALA A 7 -2.99 9.82 26.53
N GLN A 8 -3.31 11.02 26.02
CA GLN A 8 -3.96 11.18 24.73
C GLN A 8 -3.09 10.59 23.62
N THR A 9 -3.52 9.47 23.05
CA THR A 9 -2.91 8.86 21.86
C THR A 9 -3.12 9.77 20.66
N ARG A 10 -2.10 10.55 20.30
CA ARG A 10 -2.12 11.41 19.12
C ARG A 10 -1.60 10.62 17.92
N GLU A 11 -2.41 10.53 16.88
CA GLU A 11 -2.06 9.83 15.63
C GLU A 11 -0.98 10.61 14.86
N ALA A 12 -0.01 9.90 14.28
CA ALA A 12 1.03 10.46 13.43
C ALA A 12 0.83 9.95 12.00
N LYS A 13 0.89 10.84 11.00
CA LYS A 13 0.74 10.50 9.59
C LYS A 13 2.06 10.64 8.83
N LEU A 14 2.49 9.57 8.17
CA LEU A 14 3.68 9.52 7.33
C LEU A 14 3.31 9.66 5.84
N VAL A 15 4.21 10.24 5.06
CA VAL A 15 4.25 10.14 3.61
C VAL A 15 5.70 9.92 3.16
N THR A 16 5.88 9.02 2.19
CA THR A 16 7.20 8.54 1.77
C THR A 16 7.33 8.59 0.25
N ILE A 17 7.82 9.73 -0.26
CA ILE A 17 7.87 10.03 -1.71
C ILE A 17 9.27 9.79 -2.25
N TRP A 18 9.37 9.02 -3.34
CA TRP A 18 10.63 8.65 -4.01
C TRP A 18 10.41 8.22 -5.47
N THR A 19 11.48 8.10 -6.26
CA THR A 19 11.45 7.77 -7.70
C THR A 19 12.15 6.43 -8.00
N ALA A 20 11.68 5.69 -9.01
CA ALA A 20 12.15 4.35 -9.38
C ALA A 20 12.63 4.27 -10.85
N GLU A 21 13.52 5.16 -11.26
CA GLU A 21 13.98 5.25 -12.66
C GLU A 21 15.16 4.29 -12.92
N SER A 22 16.03 4.12 -11.92
CA SER A 22 17.20 3.22 -11.87
C SER A 22 16.87 1.72 -11.85
N ARG A 23 17.85 0.87 -12.23
CA ARG A 23 17.75 -0.60 -12.27
C ARG A 23 18.77 -1.35 -11.41
N ASP A 24 18.34 -2.52 -10.93
CA ASP A 24 19.18 -3.64 -10.51
C ASP A 24 19.59 -4.52 -11.71
N LYS A 25 20.37 -5.57 -11.44
CA LYS A 25 20.97 -6.44 -12.47
C LYS A 25 19.98 -7.41 -13.10
N GLU A 26 18.85 -7.67 -12.43
CA GLU A 26 17.76 -8.50 -12.96
C GLU A 26 16.79 -7.69 -13.82
N GLY A 27 17.07 -6.41 -14.07
CA GLY A 27 16.18 -5.52 -14.80
C GLY A 27 14.93 -5.13 -14.02
N LYS A 28 14.91 -5.39 -12.70
CA LYS A 28 13.96 -4.82 -11.73
C LYS A 28 14.57 -3.49 -11.22
N PRO A 29 13.83 -2.58 -10.56
CA PRO A 29 14.31 -1.25 -10.26
C PRO A 29 14.58 -1.07 -8.80
N VAL A 30 15.22 0.05 -8.57
CA VAL A 30 15.63 0.51 -7.28
C VAL A 30 15.29 1.98 -7.18
N ARG A 31 14.96 2.38 -5.96
CA ARG A 31 14.85 3.78 -5.57
C ARG A 31 16.09 4.56 -6.00
N ASP A 32 15.90 5.64 -6.75
CA ASP A 32 17.00 6.48 -7.22
C ASP A 32 17.77 7.07 -6.01
N PRO A 33 19.10 7.08 -6.01
CA PRO A 33 19.89 7.67 -4.92
C PRO A 33 19.47 9.12 -4.62
N GLY A 34 19.24 9.44 -3.35
CA GLY A 34 18.80 10.78 -2.90
C GLY A 34 17.35 11.19 -3.21
N SER A 35 16.58 10.38 -3.96
CA SER A 35 15.19 10.72 -4.34
C SER A 35 14.20 10.76 -3.17
N ILE A 36 14.48 10.05 -2.08
CA ILE A 36 13.50 9.78 -1.04
C ILE A 36 13.30 10.93 -0.05
N THR A 37 12.04 11.14 0.31
CA THR A 37 11.61 11.96 1.42
C THR A 37 10.77 11.10 2.34
N TYR A 38 11.11 11.07 3.63
CA TYR A 38 10.17 10.69 4.68
C TYR A 38 9.69 11.99 5.32
N SER A 39 8.38 12.17 5.43
CA SER A 39 7.78 13.34 6.08
C SER A 39 6.69 12.84 7.02
N ALA A 40 6.82 13.09 8.32
CA ALA A 40 5.87 12.65 9.34
C ALA A 40 5.48 13.81 10.26
N ALA A 41 4.21 13.87 10.65
CA ALA A 41 3.68 14.88 11.57
C ALA A 41 2.48 14.34 12.35
N ILE A 42 2.14 14.99 13.47
CA ILE A 42 0.98 14.68 14.31
C ILE A 42 -0.12 15.67 13.94
N GLU A 43 -0.98 15.28 12.99
CA GLU A 43 -1.94 16.16 12.30
C GLU A 43 -3.13 15.36 11.74
N SER A 44 -4.18 16.06 11.29
CA SER A 44 -5.38 15.41 10.73
C SER A 44 -5.21 15.04 9.25
N ALA A 45 -5.73 13.87 8.87
CA ALA A 45 -6.06 13.53 7.49
C ALA A 45 -7.55 13.73 7.14
N ALA A 46 -8.39 14.03 8.13
CA ALA A 46 -9.82 14.27 7.95
C ALA A 46 -10.13 15.74 7.65
N THR A 47 -11.10 15.92 6.73
CA THR A 47 -11.66 17.19 6.24
C THR A 47 -13.17 17.02 6.13
N LEU A 48 -13.95 18.11 6.26
CA LEU A 48 -15.39 18.08 6.00
C LEU A 48 -15.68 18.04 4.48
N ASP A 49 -16.67 17.28 4.04
CA ASP A 49 -17.04 17.14 2.61
C ASP A 49 -17.37 18.49 1.90
N THR A 50 -17.65 19.55 2.67
CA THR A 50 -17.94 20.91 2.19
C THR A 50 -16.81 21.91 2.42
N SER A 51 -15.63 21.45 2.86
CA SER A 51 -14.45 22.30 3.05
C SER A 51 -13.90 22.78 1.70
N PRO A 52 -13.52 24.06 1.54
CA PRO A 52 -12.71 24.51 0.42
C PRO A 52 -11.23 24.11 0.58
N ASP A 53 -10.80 23.82 1.82
CA ASP A 53 -9.41 23.58 2.20
C ASP A 53 -9.11 22.09 2.39
N LEU A 54 -7.92 21.68 1.95
CA LEU A 54 -7.31 20.37 2.19
C LEU A 54 -7.06 20.13 3.69
N SER A 55 -7.01 18.86 4.12
CA SER A 55 -6.48 18.54 5.47
C SER A 55 -5.01 18.90 5.59
N ASP A 56 -4.52 19.11 6.82
CA ASP A 56 -3.09 19.36 7.10
C ASP A 56 -2.19 18.33 6.39
N PHE A 57 -2.59 17.06 6.49
CA PHE A 57 -1.93 15.95 5.81
C PHE A 57 -2.01 16.04 4.29
N ALA A 58 -3.20 16.24 3.70
CA ALA A 58 -3.34 16.34 2.24
C ALA A 58 -2.53 17.53 1.69
N ALA A 59 -2.52 18.67 2.37
CA ALA A 59 -1.69 19.82 2.03
C ALA A 59 -0.19 19.51 2.14
N ARG A 60 0.25 18.73 3.14
CA ARG A 60 1.66 18.31 3.29
C ARG A 60 2.08 17.30 2.23
N VAL A 61 1.22 16.31 1.92
CA VAL A 61 1.41 15.36 0.81
C VAL A 61 1.55 16.10 -0.51
N GLN A 62 0.70 17.08 -0.80
CA GLN A 62 0.76 17.88 -2.02
C GLN A 62 2.09 18.65 -2.16
N ARG A 63 2.53 19.33 -1.08
CA ARG A 63 3.81 20.07 -1.05
C ARG A 63 5.00 19.16 -1.34
N GLU A 64 5.09 18.02 -0.66
CA GLU A 64 6.22 17.08 -0.83
C GLU A 64 6.18 16.38 -2.20
N ALA A 65 4.99 16.06 -2.71
CA ALA A 65 4.81 15.44 -4.03
C ALA A 65 5.28 16.36 -5.16
N SER A 66 4.87 17.63 -5.13
CA SER A 66 5.29 18.64 -6.12
C SER A 66 6.80 18.92 -6.01
N ARG A 67 7.35 19.01 -4.78
CA ARG A 67 8.79 19.18 -4.52
C ARG A 67 9.65 18.02 -5.06
N ARG A 68 9.05 16.85 -5.33
CA ARG A 68 9.72 15.65 -5.86
C ARG A 68 9.30 15.27 -7.28
N GLY A 69 8.60 16.15 -8.01
CA GLY A 69 8.28 15.91 -9.42
C GLY A 69 7.17 14.87 -9.65
N PHE A 70 6.34 14.58 -8.65
CA PHE A 70 5.32 13.53 -8.74
C PHE A 70 4.08 13.96 -9.53
N THR A 71 3.70 15.24 -9.44
CA THR A 71 2.60 15.83 -10.23
C THR A 71 2.89 15.84 -11.73
N GLU A 72 4.16 15.85 -12.10
CA GLU A 72 4.71 15.86 -13.46
C GLU A 72 5.06 14.43 -13.96
N ALA A 73 4.82 13.40 -13.14
CA ALA A 73 5.08 12.03 -13.52
C ALA A 73 4.05 11.54 -14.56
N GLN A 74 4.52 11.00 -15.69
CA GLN A 74 3.64 10.41 -16.72
C GLN A 74 2.86 9.18 -16.22
N ARG A 75 3.39 8.49 -15.20
CA ARG A 75 2.79 7.31 -14.59
C ARG A 75 2.94 7.36 -13.06
N PRO A 76 2.18 8.22 -12.38
CA PRO A 76 2.18 8.28 -10.93
C PRO A 76 1.46 7.04 -10.36
N ALA A 77 1.94 6.51 -9.24
CA ALA A 77 1.28 5.44 -8.51
C ALA A 77 1.20 5.78 -7.02
N VAL A 78 0.10 5.37 -6.39
CA VAL A 78 -0.10 5.52 -4.94
C VAL A 78 -0.28 4.14 -4.34
N LEU A 79 0.66 3.77 -3.48
CA LEU A 79 0.52 2.64 -2.57
C LEU A 79 -0.34 3.06 -1.36
N GLY A 80 -0.91 2.07 -0.68
CA GLY A 80 -1.65 2.28 0.56
C GLY A 80 -2.07 0.96 1.20
N ASP A 81 -2.21 0.99 2.52
CA ASP A 81 -2.63 -0.11 3.40
C ASP A 81 -3.97 -0.76 3.00
N GLY A 82 -4.89 0.04 2.44
CA GLY A 82 -6.27 -0.35 2.14
C GLY A 82 -7.33 0.57 2.74
N SER A 83 -6.96 1.49 3.63
CA SER A 83 -7.85 2.43 4.31
C SER A 83 -8.55 3.42 3.37
N SER A 84 -9.78 3.77 3.71
CA SER A 84 -10.61 4.69 2.92
C SER A 84 -10.01 6.09 2.81
N TRP A 85 -9.37 6.59 3.87
CA TRP A 85 -8.81 7.94 3.91
C TRP A 85 -7.62 8.09 2.94
N ILE A 86 -6.69 7.12 2.88
CA ILE A 86 -5.62 7.10 1.86
C ILE A 86 -6.21 7.15 0.45
N TRP A 87 -7.23 6.33 0.15
CA TRP A 87 -7.85 6.32 -1.18
C TRP A 87 -8.65 7.58 -1.52
N ASN A 88 -9.07 8.35 -0.52
CA ASN A 88 -9.71 9.64 -0.69
C ASN A 88 -8.66 10.72 -0.98
N THR A 89 -7.64 10.88 -0.12
CA THR A 89 -6.52 11.81 -0.35
C THR A 89 -5.81 11.52 -1.68
N ALA A 90 -5.64 10.25 -2.04
CA ALA A 90 -5.07 9.86 -3.33
C ALA A 90 -5.95 10.20 -4.55
N ARG A 91 -7.29 10.27 -4.38
CA ARG A 91 -8.23 10.67 -5.44
C ARG A 91 -8.35 12.19 -5.56
N GLU A 92 -8.31 12.86 -4.41
CA GLU A 92 -8.35 14.32 -4.24
C GLU A 92 -7.11 14.99 -4.84
N LEU A 93 -5.91 14.55 -4.45
CA LEU A 93 -4.66 15.15 -4.89
C LEU A 93 -4.17 14.63 -6.25
N PHE A 94 -4.38 13.34 -6.54
CA PHE A 94 -3.75 12.66 -7.68
C PHE A 94 -4.74 11.73 -8.43
N PRO A 95 -5.86 12.25 -8.98
CA PRO A 95 -6.89 11.45 -9.64
C PRO A 95 -6.38 10.63 -10.84
N GLN A 96 -5.25 11.01 -11.43
CA GLN A 96 -4.57 10.31 -12.52
C GLN A 96 -3.62 9.18 -12.05
N ALA A 97 -3.38 9.05 -10.73
CA ALA A 97 -2.44 8.06 -10.20
C ALA A 97 -3.02 6.64 -10.16
N THR A 98 -2.18 5.66 -10.48
CA THR A 98 -2.52 4.24 -10.33
C THR A 98 -2.53 3.89 -8.85
N GLN A 99 -3.73 3.77 -8.26
CA GLN A 99 -3.90 3.32 -6.87
C GLN A 99 -3.68 1.80 -6.76
N ILE A 100 -2.80 1.39 -5.85
CA ILE A 100 -2.38 0.00 -5.64
C ILE A 100 -2.41 -0.32 -4.15
N LEU A 101 -3.11 -1.39 -3.79
CA LEU A 101 -3.11 -1.92 -2.44
C LEU A 101 -1.75 -2.52 -2.15
N ASP A 102 -1.15 -2.18 -1.02
CA ASP A 102 0.06 -2.85 -0.60
C ASP A 102 -0.18 -4.36 -0.34
N ARG A 103 0.62 -5.17 -1.01
CA ARG A 103 0.68 -6.62 -0.90
C ARG A 103 1.31 -7.09 0.41
N PHE A 104 2.11 -6.29 1.12
CA PHE A 104 2.59 -6.66 2.45
C PHE A 104 1.43 -6.63 3.47
N HIS A 105 0.68 -5.53 3.59
CA HIS A 105 -0.56 -5.41 4.36
C HIS A 105 -1.61 -6.46 3.92
N ALA A 106 -1.79 -6.67 2.60
CA ALA A 106 -2.69 -7.72 2.12
C ALA A 106 -2.22 -9.15 2.50
N LYS A 107 -0.91 -9.40 2.60
CA LYS A 107 -0.37 -10.65 3.14
C LYS A 107 -0.49 -10.71 4.67
N GLU A 108 -0.38 -9.59 5.37
CA GLU A 108 -0.55 -9.54 6.81
C GLU A 108 -1.95 -9.96 7.23
N HIS A 109 -3.00 -9.44 6.56
CA HIS A 109 -4.37 -9.90 6.76
C HIS A 109 -4.56 -11.40 6.49
N LEU A 110 -3.91 -11.96 5.47
CA LEU A 110 -3.96 -13.40 5.20
C LEU A 110 -3.24 -14.22 6.29
N SER A 111 -2.14 -13.68 6.84
CA SER A 111 -1.47 -14.24 8.03
C SER A 111 -2.34 -14.16 9.28
N GLN A 112 -3.02 -13.04 9.54
CA GLN A 112 -3.95 -12.87 10.66
C GLN A 112 -5.07 -13.93 10.59
N VAL A 113 -5.70 -14.09 9.42
CA VAL A 113 -6.75 -15.11 9.21
C VAL A 113 -6.20 -16.52 9.41
N GLY A 114 -5.03 -16.85 8.86
CA GLY A 114 -4.40 -18.16 9.04
C GLY A 114 -4.07 -18.45 10.51
N LYS A 115 -3.53 -17.48 11.25
CA LYS A 115 -3.28 -17.58 12.70
C LYS A 115 -4.56 -17.85 13.49
N VAL A 116 -5.68 -17.20 13.16
CA VAL A 116 -6.94 -17.38 13.89
C VAL A 116 -7.64 -18.71 13.56
N ILE A 117 -7.52 -19.22 12.33
CA ILE A 117 -8.08 -20.55 11.98
C ILE A 117 -7.22 -21.68 12.57
N TYR A 118 -5.89 -21.58 12.45
CA TYR A 118 -4.98 -22.70 12.71
C TYR A 118 -4.21 -22.61 14.03
N GLY A 119 -3.99 -21.42 14.59
CA GLY A 119 -3.05 -21.24 15.69
C GLY A 119 -1.67 -21.80 15.33
N ASP A 120 -1.07 -22.55 16.24
CA ASP A 120 0.22 -23.22 16.02
C ASP A 120 0.12 -24.57 15.27
N ARG A 121 -1.08 -24.97 14.81
CA ARG A 121 -1.26 -26.25 14.09
C ARG A 121 -0.50 -26.26 12.75
N PRO A 122 0.12 -27.39 12.35
CA PRO A 122 1.10 -27.42 11.27
C PRO A 122 0.52 -27.07 9.89
N GLU A 123 -0.79 -27.20 9.69
CA GLU A 123 -1.46 -26.87 8.42
C GLU A 123 -1.54 -25.35 8.18
N GLY A 124 -1.40 -24.53 9.23
CA GLY A 124 -1.53 -23.08 9.14
C GLY A 124 -0.48 -22.42 8.23
N LYS A 125 0.78 -22.83 8.30
CA LYS A 125 1.86 -22.27 7.47
C LYS A 125 1.67 -22.60 5.97
N PRO A 126 1.44 -23.87 5.56
CA PRO A 126 1.06 -24.20 4.18
C PRO A 126 -0.22 -23.48 3.71
N TRP A 127 -1.23 -23.35 4.56
CA TRP A 127 -2.47 -22.65 4.20
C TRP A 127 -2.21 -21.17 3.90
N ILE A 128 -1.46 -20.47 4.75
CA ILE A 128 -1.10 -19.04 4.55
C ILE A 128 -0.30 -18.89 3.25
N GLN A 129 0.70 -19.75 3.01
CA GLN A 129 1.51 -19.69 1.79
C GLN A 129 0.65 -19.90 0.54
N ALA A 130 -0.28 -20.84 0.53
CA ALA A 130 -1.20 -21.02 -0.60
C ALA A 130 -2.06 -19.78 -0.88
N ARG A 131 -2.47 -19.02 0.16
CA ARG A 131 -3.16 -17.74 -0.01
C ARG A 131 -2.22 -16.65 -0.56
N TYR A 132 -0.95 -16.63 -0.14
CA TYR A 132 0.07 -15.72 -0.68
C TYR A 132 0.32 -16.00 -2.18
N ASP A 133 0.40 -17.28 -2.56
CA ASP A 133 0.64 -17.70 -3.94
C ASP A 133 -0.54 -17.35 -4.84
N GLU A 134 -1.78 -17.48 -4.35
CA GLU A 134 -2.99 -17.00 -5.03
C GLU A 134 -3.03 -15.48 -5.16
N LEU A 135 -2.65 -14.74 -4.12
CA LEU A 135 -2.57 -13.28 -4.12
C LEU A 135 -1.57 -12.79 -5.18
N ASP A 136 -0.33 -13.27 -5.13
CA ASP A 136 0.77 -12.84 -6.01
C ASP A 136 0.48 -13.17 -7.48
N GLN A 137 -0.16 -14.32 -7.73
CA GLN A 137 -0.57 -14.76 -9.07
C GLN A 137 -1.94 -14.17 -9.49
N GLY A 138 -2.53 -13.27 -8.71
CA GLY A 138 -3.77 -12.56 -9.04
C GLY A 138 -5.04 -13.42 -9.05
N ARG A 139 -5.01 -14.64 -8.47
CA ARG A 139 -6.15 -15.56 -8.35
C ARG A 139 -7.13 -15.13 -7.25
N LEU A 140 -7.58 -13.88 -7.29
CA LEU A 140 -8.49 -13.32 -6.27
C LEU A 140 -9.79 -14.13 -6.11
N LYS A 141 -10.27 -14.82 -7.15
CA LYS A 141 -11.42 -15.74 -7.04
C LYS A 141 -11.12 -16.94 -6.13
N SER A 142 -9.98 -17.62 -6.32
CA SER A 142 -9.55 -18.76 -5.49
C SER A 142 -9.30 -18.33 -4.05
N LEU A 143 -8.61 -17.20 -3.89
CA LEU A 143 -8.32 -16.58 -2.60
C LEU A 143 -9.60 -16.27 -1.80
N VAL A 144 -10.56 -15.59 -2.45
CA VAL A 144 -11.86 -15.27 -1.84
C VAL A 144 -12.69 -16.53 -1.57
N GLN A 145 -12.61 -17.56 -2.41
CA GLN A 145 -13.30 -18.84 -2.17
C GLN A 145 -12.71 -19.58 -0.95
N ALA A 146 -11.39 -19.63 -0.81
CA ALA A 146 -10.72 -20.23 0.35
C ALA A 146 -11.10 -19.50 1.65
N LEU A 147 -11.15 -18.18 1.64
CA LEU A 147 -11.56 -17.37 2.80
C LEU A 147 -13.05 -17.54 3.14
N HIS A 148 -13.94 -17.67 2.15
CA HIS A 148 -15.38 -17.89 2.39
C HIS A 148 -15.67 -19.16 3.17
N GLY A 149 -14.87 -20.22 3.01
CA GLY A 149 -15.01 -21.46 3.80
C GLY A 149 -14.88 -21.24 5.32
N HIS A 150 -14.16 -20.19 5.73
CA HIS A 150 -13.95 -19.82 7.13
C HIS A 150 -14.78 -18.61 7.58
N ALA A 151 -15.38 -17.88 6.64
CA ALA A 151 -16.15 -16.65 6.89
C ALA A 151 -17.46 -16.87 7.69
N GLY A 152 -17.96 -18.10 7.82
CA GLY A 152 -19.03 -18.40 8.77
C GLY A 152 -18.58 -18.30 10.23
N GLN A 153 -17.39 -18.81 10.52
CA GLN A 153 -16.88 -19.00 11.89
C GLN A 153 -16.00 -17.83 12.36
N HIS A 154 -15.10 -17.33 11.51
CA HIS A 154 -14.08 -16.35 11.89
C HIS A 154 -14.43 -14.94 11.38
N LYS A 155 -14.28 -13.92 12.25
CA LYS A 155 -14.57 -12.51 11.93
C LYS A 155 -13.56 -11.97 10.91
N GLU A 156 -12.31 -12.33 11.12
CA GLU A 156 -11.12 -11.97 10.36
C GLU A 156 -11.25 -12.45 8.92
N ALA A 157 -11.80 -13.66 8.71
CA ALA A 157 -12.07 -14.18 7.37
C ALA A 157 -13.15 -13.36 6.63
N ARG A 158 -14.21 -12.91 7.32
CA ARG A 158 -15.23 -12.00 6.76
C ARG A 158 -14.65 -10.63 6.40
N GLU A 159 -13.82 -10.08 7.29
CA GLU A 159 -13.20 -8.77 7.11
C GLU A 159 -12.14 -8.79 6.01
N CYS A 160 -11.34 -9.86 5.93
CA CYS A 160 -10.38 -10.08 4.84
C CYS A 160 -11.09 -10.25 3.48
N VAL A 161 -12.20 -11.00 3.39
CA VAL A 161 -13.03 -11.06 2.18
C VAL A 161 -13.53 -9.68 1.77
N ARG A 162 -14.02 -8.87 2.72
CA ARG A 162 -14.52 -7.50 2.47
C ARG A 162 -13.40 -6.56 2.02
N TYR A 163 -12.23 -6.62 2.66
CA TYR A 163 -11.04 -5.84 2.34
C TYR A 163 -10.54 -6.16 0.92
N ILE A 164 -10.40 -7.45 0.59
CA ILE A 164 -10.03 -7.91 -0.76
C ILE A 164 -11.07 -7.48 -1.79
N TRP A 165 -12.37 -7.61 -1.49
CA TRP A 165 -13.43 -7.18 -2.40
C TRP A 165 -13.37 -5.67 -2.68
N ASN A 166 -13.23 -4.84 -1.64
CA ASN A 166 -13.16 -3.39 -1.77
C ASN A 166 -11.93 -2.96 -2.58
N ASN A 167 -10.79 -3.60 -2.36
CA ASN A 167 -9.52 -3.25 -3.00
C ASN A 167 -9.19 -4.06 -4.27
N ARG A 168 -10.04 -4.99 -4.73
CA ARG A 168 -9.80 -5.92 -5.86
C ARG A 168 -9.24 -5.30 -7.15
N HIS A 169 -9.56 -4.05 -7.43
CA HIS A 169 -9.06 -3.30 -8.59
C HIS A 169 -7.61 -2.80 -8.39
N ARG A 170 -7.26 -2.45 -7.15
CA ARG A 170 -5.92 -2.10 -6.66
C ARG A 170 -5.04 -3.33 -6.35
N MET A 171 -5.56 -4.54 -6.52
CA MET A 171 -4.86 -5.82 -6.26
C MET A 171 -4.48 -6.58 -7.54
N ARG A 172 -4.42 -5.89 -8.68
CA ARG A 172 -4.09 -6.46 -9.99
C ARG A 172 -2.58 -6.72 -10.16
N TYR A 173 -1.95 -7.37 -9.19
CA TYR A 173 -0.50 -7.52 -9.08
C TYR A 173 0.20 -8.06 -10.35
N PRO A 174 -0.30 -9.09 -11.07
CA PRO A 174 0.30 -9.51 -12.34
C PRO A 174 0.25 -8.44 -13.44
N LYS A 175 -0.78 -7.57 -13.45
CA LYS A 175 -0.85 -6.43 -14.37
C LYS A 175 0.17 -5.37 -13.95
N PHE A 176 0.24 -5.03 -12.66
CA PHE A 176 1.16 -4.01 -12.17
C PHE A 176 2.63 -4.41 -12.38
N HIS A 177 2.99 -5.67 -12.12
CA HIS A 177 4.32 -6.21 -12.45
C HIS A 177 4.64 -6.08 -13.95
N LYS A 178 3.74 -6.52 -14.85
CA LYS A 178 3.92 -6.36 -16.31
C LYS A 178 4.03 -4.91 -16.76
N GLN A 179 3.22 -4.03 -16.17
CA GLN A 179 3.30 -2.59 -16.41
C GLN A 179 4.54 -1.94 -15.79
N GLY A 180 5.38 -2.67 -15.04
CA GLY A 180 6.45 -2.06 -14.30
C GLY A 180 5.96 -0.98 -13.33
N PHE A 181 4.83 -1.20 -12.67
CA PHE A 181 4.52 -0.47 -11.44
C PHE A 181 5.15 -1.18 -10.26
N CYS A 182 5.37 -0.40 -9.21
CA CYS A 182 5.68 -0.80 -7.85
C CYS A 182 4.44 -1.64 -7.12
N THR A 183 4.21 -3.69 -6.02
CA THR A 183 3.26 -4.60 -5.26
C THR A 183 3.32 -4.47 -3.75
N SER A 184 4.49 -4.38 -3.14
CA SER A 184 4.69 -4.52 -1.68
C SER A 184 5.17 -3.24 -0.99
N THR A 185 5.24 -3.26 0.34
CA THR A 185 6.01 -2.33 1.20
C THR A 185 6.99 -3.00 2.19
N GLY A 186 7.07 -4.33 2.23
CA GLY A 186 7.98 -5.11 3.09
C GLY A 186 9.49 -5.07 2.74
N VAL A 187 10.06 -3.93 2.36
CA VAL A 187 11.50 -3.70 2.11
C VAL A 187 12.07 -2.49 2.89
N VAL A 188 11.23 -1.63 3.49
CA VAL A 188 11.67 -0.55 4.41
C VAL A 188 10.95 -0.58 5.76
N GLU A 189 9.81 -1.30 5.87
CA GLU A 189 9.22 -1.81 7.14
C GLU A 189 10.22 -2.55 8.06
N ALA A 190 11.42 -2.92 7.57
CA ALA A 190 12.53 -3.37 8.41
C ALA A 190 13.11 -2.29 9.36
N GLY A 191 12.57 -1.06 9.37
CA GLY A 191 13.07 0.05 10.19
C GLY A 191 12.02 0.90 10.93
N CYS A 192 10.73 0.93 10.53
CA CYS A 192 9.67 1.71 11.18
C CYS A 192 8.28 1.14 10.87
N ASN A 193 7.35 1.22 11.84
CA ASN A 193 5.92 0.96 11.64
C ASN A 193 5.23 2.29 11.22
N ALA A 194 4.84 2.47 9.95
CA ALA A 194 4.02 3.62 9.54
C ALA A 194 3.40 3.53 8.13
N GLU A 195 2.17 4.02 8.01
CA GLU A 195 1.36 4.08 6.78
C GLU A 195 2.03 4.97 5.69
N CYS A 196 2.06 4.53 4.42
CA CYS A 196 2.81 5.21 3.34
C CYS A 196 1.98 5.52 2.07
N ILE A 197 2.41 6.56 1.33
CA ILE A 197 1.82 7.06 0.07
C ILE A 197 2.95 7.52 -0.88
N VAL A 198 2.75 7.33 -2.20
CA VAL A 198 3.50 7.88 -3.39
C VAL A 198 4.71 7.09 -3.93
N THR A 199 4.66 6.67 -5.21
CA THR A 199 5.79 6.07 -5.98
C THR A 199 5.71 6.37 -7.50
N ARG A 200 6.85 6.48 -8.22
CA ARG A 200 6.94 6.65 -9.70
C ARG A 200 7.58 5.43 -10.35
N SER A 201 7.12 4.94 -11.52
CA SER A 201 7.76 3.83 -12.27
C SER A 201 7.35 3.78 -13.77
N TYR A 202 8.12 3.13 -14.66
CA TYR A 202 7.95 3.19 -16.14
C TYR A 202 7.79 1.83 -16.87
N ALA A 203 7.39 1.87 -18.15
CA ALA A 203 7.32 0.72 -19.09
C ALA A 203 7.74 1.10 -20.52
N ALA A 204 8.72 0.37 -21.06
CA ALA A 204 9.03 0.29 -22.48
C ALA A 204 8.26 -0.85 -23.17
N GLU A 205 8.12 -0.73 -24.48
CA GLU A 205 8.50 -1.82 -25.39
C GLU A 205 9.66 -1.27 -26.27
N GLU A 206 10.41 -2.13 -26.95
CA GLU A 206 11.85 -1.92 -27.24
C GLU A 206 12.20 -0.94 -28.40
N PRO A 207 13.45 -0.40 -28.47
CA PRO A 207 14.62 -0.71 -27.64
C PRO A 207 15.29 0.51 -26.94
N PRO A 208 16.01 0.31 -25.82
CA PRO A 208 15.66 -0.48 -24.65
C PRO A 208 15.45 0.50 -23.47
N ILE A 209 14.27 1.13 -23.39
CA ILE A 209 14.01 2.32 -22.54
C ILE A 209 13.24 1.91 -21.26
N PRO A 210 13.85 1.19 -20.31
CA PRO A 210 13.29 -0.10 -19.92
C PRO A 210 12.15 -0.04 -18.88
N ILE A 211 11.33 -1.10 -18.82
CA ILE A 211 10.18 -1.29 -17.88
C ILE A 211 10.67 -1.62 -16.47
N VAL A 212 9.98 -1.21 -15.38
CA VAL A 212 9.84 -1.84 -14.02
C VAL A 212 9.49 -0.79 -12.92
N SER A 213 9.05 -1.01 -11.64
CA SER A 213 8.71 -2.14 -10.70
C SER A 213 9.34 -2.16 -9.26
N TRP A 214 9.02 -1.21 -8.35
CA TRP A 214 9.38 -1.08 -6.87
C TRP A 214 10.81 -0.53 -6.57
N MET A 215 11.25 -0.12 -5.36
CA MET A 215 10.89 -0.30 -3.94
C MET A 215 11.24 0.94 -3.05
N ILE A 216 10.63 1.34 -1.91
CA ILE A 216 9.42 0.98 -1.10
C ILE A 216 9.38 1.84 0.23
N CYS A 217 8.24 1.95 0.97
CA CYS A 217 8.14 1.84 2.46
C CYS A 217 6.72 1.48 2.90
#